data_AF-A0ABD7HXR4-F1
#
_entry.id   AF-A0ABD7HXR4-F1
#
_cell.length_a   1.000
_cell.length_b   1.000
_cell.length_c   1.000
_cell.angle_alpha   90.00
_cell.angle_beta   90.00
_cell.angle_gamma   90.00
#
_symmetry.space_group_name_H-M   'P 1'
#
loop_
_entity.id
_entity.type
_entity.pdbx_description
1 polymer ?
#
loop_
_entity_poly.entity_id
_entity_poly.type
_entity_poly.pdbx_seq_one_letter_code
_entity_poly.pdbx_strand_id
1 'polypeptide(L)'
;MNAENYKISKLPYIENGSNEIMEKYQIRTQYETEPPHGDAIYSIAIKNKVLPFWIYGRDVTFIGSSMVMVESVRCKTWDPIETMIIDLENEVYANLKEWYTDISFVSERIELTNQVVKKKKLIMNDFDSLEWTNY
;
A
#
# COMPACT_ATOMS: atom_id res chain seq x y z
N MET A 1 -4.68 19.71 8.94
CA MET A 1 -4.98 18.55 8.07
C MET A 1 -6.42 18.09 8.34
N ASN A 2 -7.31 17.96 7.34
CA ASN A 2 -8.72 17.63 7.62
C ASN A 2 -8.87 16.11 7.89
N ALA A 3 -9.16 15.73 9.14
CA ALA A 3 -9.15 14.34 9.60
C ALA A 3 -10.17 13.45 8.86
N GLU A 4 -11.26 14.03 8.34
CA GLU A 4 -12.26 13.29 7.55
C GLU A 4 -11.70 12.73 6.23
N ASN A 5 -10.67 13.37 5.68
CA ASN A 5 -10.04 12.93 4.42
C ASN A 5 -9.15 11.70 4.57
N TYR A 6 -8.87 11.24 5.81
CA TYR A 6 -7.91 10.18 6.10
C TYR A 6 -8.50 9.02 6.88
N LYS A 7 -9.79 8.72 6.66
CA LYS A 7 -10.39 7.49 7.19
C LYS A 7 -9.60 6.28 6.68
N ILE A 8 -9.14 5.44 7.61
CA ILE A 8 -8.42 4.20 7.30
C ILE A 8 -9.42 3.05 7.25
N SER A 9 -9.33 2.21 6.23
CA SER A 9 -9.93 0.87 6.21
C SER A 9 -8.90 -0.14 5.75
N LYS A 10 -8.87 -1.31 6.41
CA LYS A 10 -7.96 -2.41 6.02
C LYS A 10 -8.76 -3.53 5.39
N LEU A 11 -8.27 -4.04 4.28
CA LEU A 11 -8.69 -5.29 3.69
C LEU A 11 -7.65 -6.35 4.11
N PRO A 12 -8.02 -7.32 4.99
CA PRO A 12 -7.05 -8.27 5.51
C PRO A 12 -6.39 -9.12 4.43
N TYR A 13 -7.14 -9.46 3.38
CA TYR A 13 -6.70 -10.29 2.27
C TYR A 13 -7.39 -9.85 0.98
N ILE A 14 -6.62 -9.52 -0.05
CA ILE A 14 -7.11 -8.96 -1.31
C ILE A 14 -7.92 -9.95 -2.14
N GLU A 15 -7.69 -11.25 -1.98
CA GLU A 15 -8.44 -12.32 -2.65
C GLU A 15 -9.83 -12.55 -2.04
N ASN A 16 -10.04 -12.12 -0.79
CA ASN A 16 -11.25 -12.39 -0.03
C ASN A 16 -12.29 -11.25 -0.10
N GLY A 17 -11.99 -10.16 -0.80
CA GLY A 17 -12.92 -9.04 -0.86
C GLY A 17 -12.67 -8.06 -2.00
N SER A 18 -13.76 -7.51 -2.50
CA SER A 18 -13.80 -6.27 -3.28
C SER A 18 -14.35 -5.16 -2.38
N ASN A 19 -13.95 -3.92 -2.63
CA ASN A 19 -14.58 -2.75 -2.01
C ASN A 19 -14.84 -1.66 -3.05
N GLU A 20 -15.61 -0.64 -2.65
CA GLU A 20 -16.01 0.47 -3.54
C GLU A 20 -14.80 1.18 -4.18
N ILE A 21 -13.65 1.27 -3.49
CA ILE A 21 -12.43 1.90 -4.01
C ILE A 21 -11.82 1.00 -5.10
N MET A 22 -11.71 -0.31 -4.86
CA MET A 22 -11.20 -1.25 -5.85
C MET A 22 -12.05 -1.26 -7.12
N GLU A 23 -13.38 -1.22 -6.98
CA GLU A 23 -14.30 -1.14 -8.12
C GLU A 23 -14.17 0.19 -8.86
N LYS A 24 -14.19 1.31 -8.14
CA LYS A 24 -14.05 2.66 -8.71
C LYS A 24 -12.78 2.82 -9.53
N TYR A 25 -11.64 2.33 -9.02
CA TYR A 25 -10.33 2.47 -9.66
C TYR A 25 -9.92 1.26 -10.50
N GLN A 26 -10.83 0.28 -10.70
CA GLN A 26 -10.60 -0.92 -11.49
C GLN A 26 -9.32 -1.66 -11.07
N ILE A 27 -9.13 -1.79 -9.75
CA ILE A 27 -8.00 -2.53 -9.18
C ILE A 27 -8.21 -4.01 -9.43
N ARG A 28 -7.24 -4.65 -10.06
CA ARG A 28 -7.24 -6.09 -10.36
C ARG A 28 -5.94 -6.69 -9.87
N THR A 29 -6.04 -7.88 -9.29
CA THR A 29 -4.88 -8.65 -8.83
C THR A 29 -4.82 -9.97 -9.54
N GLN A 30 -3.60 -10.44 -9.77
CA GLN A 30 -3.32 -11.78 -10.26
C GLN A 30 -2.31 -12.44 -9.32
N TYR A 31 -2.62 -13.65 -8.87
CA TYR A 31 -1.70 -14.44 -8.05
C TYR A 31 -0.43 -14.74 -8.85
N GLU A 32 0.74 -14.53 -8.23
CA GLU A 32 2.05 -14.78 -8.83
C GLU A 32 2.79 -15.89 -8.11
N THR A 33 2.94 -15.79 -6.79
CA THR A 33 3.72 -16.73 -5.98
C THR A 33 3.38 -16.61 -4.50
N GLU A 34 3.97 -17.47 -3.67
CA GLU A 34 3.87 -17.44 -2.22
C GLU A 34 5.22 -17.90 -1.63
N PRO A 35 5.81 -17.18 -0.67
CA PRO A 35 7.02 -17.64 0.01
C PRO A 35 6.71 -18.84 0.92
N PRO A 36 7.66 -19.74 1.20
CA PRO A 36 7.42 -20.99 1.93
C PRO A 36 6.70 -20.88 3.29
N HIS A 37 6.77 -19.70 3.93
CA HIS A 37 6.17 -19.41 5.24
C HIS A 37 5.57 -17.99 5.30
N GLY A 38 4.98 -17.49 4.21
CA GLY A 38 4.31 -16.18 4.22
C GLY A 38 3.14 -16.14 3.25
N ASP A 39 2.49 -14.99 3.18
CA ASP A 39 1.25 -14.83 2.41
C ASP A 39 1.48 -14.72 0.90
N ALA A 40 0.44 -15.03 0.15
CA ALA A 40 0.40 -14.91 -1.30
C ALA A 40 0.76 -13.50 -1.80
N ILE A 41 1.49 -13.49 -2.92
CA ILE A 41 2.00 -12.31 -3.60
C ILE A 41 1.30 -12.19 -4.96
N TYR A 42 0.90 -10.97 -5.29
CA TYR A 42 0.08 -10.65 -6.45
C TYR A 42 0.74 -9.58 -7.31
N SER A 43 0.62 -9.69 -8.63
CA SER A 43 0.71 -8.54 -9.50
C SER A 43 -0.58 -7.72 -9.40
N ILE A 44 -0.45 -6.41 -9.54
CA ILE A 44 -1.56 -5.47 -9.43
C ILE A 44 -1.65 -4.62 -10.70
N ALA A 45 -2.87 -4.50 -11.22
CA ALA A 45 -3.21 -3.59 -12.29
C ALA A 45 -4.27 -2.60 -11.81
N ILE A 46 -4.09 -1.31 -12.12
CA ILE A 46 -5.01 -0.23 -11.77
C ILE A 46 -5.38 0.47 -13.06
N LYS A 47 -6.68 0.59 -13.37
CA LYS A 47 -7.16 1.14 -14.65
C LYS A 47 -6.46 0.51 -15.88
N ASN A 48 -6.25 -0.81 -15.84
CA ASN A 48 -5.53 -1.62 -16.85
C ASN A 48 -4.02 -1.34 -17.00
N LYS A 49 -3.39 -0.56 -16.11
CA LYS A 49 -1.94 -0.38 -16.05
C LYS A 49 -1.33 -1.29 -15.00
N VAL A 50 -0.35 -2.10 -15.38
CA VAL A 50 0.33 -3.03 -14.46
C VAL A 50 1.43 -2.29 -13.72
N LEU A 51 1.42 -2.36 -12.39
CA LEU A 51 2.49 -1.73 -11.58
C LEU A 51 3.81 -2.50 -11.71
N PRO A 52 4.96 -1.82 -11.60
CA PRO A 52 6.29 -2.42 -11.78
C PRO A 52 6.79 -3.18 -10.54
N PHE A 53 5.89 -3.60 -9.65
CA PHE A 53 6.17 -4.34 -8.43
C PHE A 53 5.00 -5.28 -8.12
N TRP A 54 5.25 -6.25 -7.25
CA TRP A 54 4.22 -7.12 -6.71
C TRP A 54 3.88 -6.70 -5.29
N ILE A 55 2.69 -7.07 -4.82
CA ILE A 55 2.21 -6.78 -3.48
C ILE A 55 1.96 -8.07 -2.72
N TYR A 56 2.18 -8.06 -1.41
CA TYR A 56 1.56 -9.07 -0.57
C TYR A 56 0.05 -8.82 -0.54
N GLY A 57 -0.74 -9.89 -0.65
CA GLY A 57 -2.19 -9.79 -0.63
C GLY A 57 -2.78 -9.40 0.73
N ARG A 58 -1.96 -9.43 1.80
CA ARG A 58 -2.38 -9.10 3.16
C ARG A 58 -2.42 -7.59 3.44
N ASP A 59 -3.21 -7.21 4.43
CA ASP A 59 -3.17 -5.90 5.10
C ASP A 59 -3.21 -4.67 4.15
N VAL A 60 -3.94 -4.78 3.04
CA VAL A 60 -4.12 -3.69 2.08
C VAL A 60 -4.87 -2.56 2.76
N THR A 61 -4.19 -1.43 2.95
CA THR A 61 -4.68 -0.33 3.78
C THR A 61 -5.14 0.83 2.89
N PHE A 62 -6.44 1.05 2.83
CA PHE A 62 -7.04 2.18 2.12
C PHE A 62 -7.04 3.42 3.03
N ILE A 63 -6.64 4.55 2.46
CA ILE A 63 -6.49 5.83 3.13
C ILE A 63 -7.37 6.85 2.40
N GLY A 64 -8.39 7.34 3.09
CA GLY A 64 -9.36 8.23 2.48
C GLY A 64 -10.12 7.53 1.35
N SER A 65 -10.29 8.23 0.23
CA SER A 65 -11.06 7.74 -0.92
C SER A 65 -10.21 7.29 -2.11
N SER A 66 -8.91 7.55 -2.11
CA SER A 66 -8.07 7.40 -3.31
C SER A 66 -6.63 6.98 -3.05
N MET A 67 -6.21 6.78 -1.80
CA MET A 67 -4.85 6.32 -1.50
C MET A 67 -4.86 4.90 -0.93
N VAL A 68 -3.80 4.14 -1.25
CA VAL A 68 -3.61 2.77 -0.75
C VAL A 68 -2.17 2.60 -0.30
N MET A 69 -1.99 2.04 0.89
CA MET A 69 -0.71 1.56 1.39
C MET A 69 -0.68 0.03 1.29
N VAL A 70 0.39 -0.50 0.70
CA VAL A 70 0.60 -1.94 0.52
C VAL A 70 2.04 -2.32 0.87
N GLU A 71 2.20 -3.57 1.31
CA GLU A 71 3.51 -4.21 1.35
C GLU A 71 3.86 -4.73 -0.03
N SER A 72 5.06 -4.42 -0.50
CA SER A 72 5.51 -4.70 -1.86
C SER A 72 6.87 -5.38 -1.91
N VAL A 73 7.12 -6.04 -3.04
CA VAL A 73 8.38 -6.67 -3.38
C VAL A 73 8.66 -6.45 -4.86
N ARG A 74 9.93 -6.59 -5.25
CA ARG A 74 10.28 -6.60 -6.68
C ARG A 74 9.64 -7.82 -7.36
N CYS A 75 9.24 -7.68 -8.61
CA CYS A 75 8.68 -8.79 -9.36
C CYS A 75 9.64 -9.99 -9.35
N LYS A 76 9.07 -11.19 -9.20
CA LYS A 76 9.81 -12.47 -9.09
C LYS A 76 10.67 -12.61 -7.83
N THR A 77 10.38 -11.83 -6.79
CA THR A 77 11.01 -11.92 -5.47
C THR A 77 9.94 -11.94 -4.39
N TRP A 78 10.36 -12.20 -3.15
CA TRP A 78 9.56 -12.09 -1.93
C TRP A 78 10.29 -11.31 -0.83
N ASP A 79 11.49 -10.78 -1.12
CA ASP A 79 12.32 -10.01 -0.20
C ASP A 79 13.31 -9.15 -1.02
N PRO A 80 13.67 -7.93 -0.59
CA PRO A 80 13.18 -7.21 0.59
C PRO A 80 11.74 -6.74 0.47
N ILE A 81 11.03 -6.67 1.59
CA ILE A 81 9.70 -6.07 1.70
C ILE A 81 9.85 -4.54 1.85
N GLU A 82 9.11 -3.79 1.05
CA GLU A 82 9.07 -2.33 1.07
C GLU A 82 7.62 -1.84 1.08
N THR A 83 7.35 -0.72 1.75
CA THR A 83 6.02 -0.10 1.73
C THR A 83 5.86 0.79 0.50
N MET A 84 4.78 0.57 -0.25
CA MET A 84 4.34 1.47 -1.32
C MET A 84 3.12 2.25 -0.86
N ILE A 85 3.11 3.53 -1.16
CA ILE A 85 1.92 4.39 -1.12
C ILE A 85 1.49 4.64 -2.56
N ILE A 86 0.24 4.34 -2.90
CA ILE A 86 -0.32 4.49 -4.25
C ILE A 86 -1.43 5.52 -4.17
N ASP A 87 -1.34 6.57 -4.98
CA ASP A 87 -2.43 7.52 -5.22
C ASP A 87 -3.15 7.11 -6.51
N LEU A 88 -4.35 6.57 -6.33
CA LEU A 88 -5.20 6.04 -7.39
C LEU A 88 -5.81 7.15 -8.27
N GLU A 89 -5.97 8.35 -7.71
CA GLU A 89 -6.55 9.50 -8.42
C GLU A 89 -5.53 10.08 -9.37
N ASN A 90 -4.32 10.33 -8.86
CA ASN A 90 -3.23 10.95 -9.63
C ASN A 90 -2.39 9.95 -10.43
N GLU A 91 -2.67 8.65 -10.29
CA GLU A 91 -1.97 7.56 -10.99
C GLU A 91 -0.45 7.57 -10.74
N VAL A 92 -0.09 7.82 -9.47
CA VAL A 92 1.29 7.82 -8.99
C VAL A 92 1.46 6.88 -7.79
N TYR A 93 2.70 6.42 -7.58
CA TYR A 93 3.08 5.69 -6.37
C TYR A 93 4.40 6.24 -5.82
N ALA A 94 4.64 6.00 -4.54
CA ALA A 94 5.87 6.32 -3.85
C ALA A 94 6.37 5.10 -3.06
N ASN A 95 7.65 4.78 -3.22
CA ASN A 95 8.32 3.73 -2.48
C ASN A 95 9.01 4.33 -1.24
N LEU A 96 8.63 3.87 -0.05
CA LEU A 96 9.25 4.34 1.20
C LEU A 96 10.62 3.71 1.48
N LYS A 97 11.06 2.76 0.64
CA LYS A 97 12.34 2.03 0.68
C LYS A 97 12.54 1.22 1.98
N GLU A 98 11.48 1.11 2.77
CA GLU A 98 11.48 0.54 4.10
C GLU A 98 10.13 -0.13 4.35
N TRP A 99 10.12 -1.21 5.11
CA TRP A 99 8.90 -1.91 5.52
C TRP A 99 8.22 -1.26 6.74
N TYR A 100 7.01 -0.76 6.53
CA TYR A 100 6.02 -0.31 7.53
C TYR A 100 4.72 -1.11 7.35
N THR A 101 4.14 -1.54 8.47
CA THR A 101 2.92 -2.39 8.52
C THR A 101 1.68 -1.58 8.88
N ASP A 102 1.87 -0.41 9.50
CA ASP A 102 0.80 0.38 10.09
C ASP A 102 1.00 1.86 9.87
N ILE A 103 -0.12 2.54 9.63
CA ILE A 103 -0.23 3.98 9.47
C ILE A 103 -1.26 4.51 10.46
N SER A 104 -0.95 5.64 11.09
CA SER A 104 -1.89 6.39 11.93
C SER A 104 -1.77 7.89 11.68
N PHE A 105 -2.86 8.60 12.00
CA PHE A 105 -2.94 10.05 11.91
C PHE A 105 -3.08 10.62 13.31
N VAL A 106 -2.02 11.22 13.86
CA VAL A 106 -1.94 11.69 15.24
C VAL A 106 -1.48 13.13 15.26
N SER A 107 -2.22 14.02 15.91
CA SER A 107 -1.85 15.44 16.07
C SER A 107 -1.43 16.11 14.76
N GLU A 108 -2.24 15.93 13.71
CA GLU A 108 -1.99 16.44 12.35
C GLU A 108 -0.73 15.92 11.66
N ARG A 109 -0.21 14.77 12.09
CA ARG A 109 0.93 14.10 11.47
C ARG A 109 0.54 12.70 11.03
N ILE A 110 1.26 12.24 10.02
CA ILE A 110 1.21 10.87 9.53
C ILE A 110 2.34 10.11 10.21
N GLU A 111 2.01 8.96 10.76
CA GLU A 111 2.91 8.14 11.54
C GLU A 111 2.91 6.72 10.99
N LEU A 112 4.05 6.27 10.47
CA LEU A 112 4.22 4.91 9.98
C LEU A 112 5.12 4.11 10.92
N THR A 113 4.65 2.92 11.28
CA THR A 113 5.34 2.01 12.20
C THR A 113 5.43 0.62 11.60
N ASN A 114 6.32 -0.20 12.17
CA ASN A 114 6.38 -1.62 11.88
C ASN A 114 6.12 -2.37 13.19
N GLN A 115 5.08 -3.20 13.21
CA GLN A 115 4.66 -3.98 14.37
C GLN A 115 5.32 -5.36 14.43
N VAL A 116 5.97 -5.79 13.34
CA VAL A 116 6.61 -7.11 13.22
C VAL A 116 8.10 -7.03 13.59
N VAL A 117 8.80 -6.00 13.12
CA VAL A 117 10.22 -5.77 13.38
C VAL A 117 10.45 -4.43 14.06
N LYS A 118 11.38 -4.40 15.02
CA LYS A 118 11.73 -3.16 15.72
C LYS A 118 12.43 -2.21 14.74
N LYS A 119 11.73 -1.15 14.35
CA LYS A 119 12.24 -0.12 13.44
C LYS A 119 11.93 1.28 13.94
N LYS A 120 12.70 2.25 13.45
CA LYS A 120 12.39 3.66 13.66
C LYS A 120 11.09 4.00 12.92
N LYS A 121 10.18 4.64 13.64
CA LYS A 121 8.96 5.23 13.09
C LYS A 121 9.28 6.32 12.07
N LEU A 122 8.54 6.35 10.97
CA LEU A 122 8.53 7.47 10.03
C LEU A 122 7.41 8.44 10.43
N ILE A 123 7.74 9.73 10.48
CA ILE A 123 6.81 10.80 10.82
C ILE A 123 6.85 11.82 9.69
N MET A 124 5.68 12.12 9.13
CA MET A 124 5.51 13.08 8.03
C MET A 124 4.36 14.03 8.37
N ASN A 125 4.37 15.24 7.80
CA ASN A 125 3.26 16.19 7.97
C ASN A 125 2.13 15.90 6.98
N ASP A 126 2.48 15.43 5.79
CA ASP A 126 1.60 15.16 4.67
C ASP A 126 2.28 14.14 3.73
N PHE A 127 1.59 13.78 2.64
CA PHE A 127 2.13 12.91 1.60
C PHE A 127 2.82 13.69 0.46
N ASP A 128 2.79 15.02 0.47
CA ASP A 128 3.34 15.85 -0.61
C ASP A 128 4.88 15.74 -0.68
N SER A 129 5.50 15.43 0.46
CA SER A 129 6.94 15.21 0.57
C SER A 129 7.46 13.89 -0.02
N LEU A 130 6.58 12.99 -0.49
CA LEU A 130 6.98 11.71 -1.07
C LEU A 130 7.54 11.84 -2.49
N GLU A 131 8.48 10.96 -2.83
CA GLU A 131 9.03 10.83 -4.19
C GLU A 131 8.04 10.07 -5.08
N TRP A 132 7.13 10.79 -5.73
CA TRP A 132 6.08 10.23 -6.59
C TRP A 132 6.59 9.81 -7.98
N THR A 133 6.14 8.65 -8.44
CA THR A 133 6.43 8.08 -9.77
C THR A 133 5.12 7.70 -10.46
N ASN A 134 4.94 8.09 -11.72
CA ASN A 134 3.77 7.69 -12.52
C ASN A 134 3.80 6.20 -12.83
N TYR A 135 2.62 5.59 -12.92
CA TYR A 135 2.44 4.21 -13.40
C TYR A 135 1.51 4.10 -14.61
#